data_AF-A0A3N0YW33-F1
#
_entry.id   AF-A0A3N0YW33-F1
#
_cell.length_a   1.000
_cell.length_b   1.000
_cell.length_c   1.000
_cell.angle_alpha   90.00
_cell.angle_beta   90.00
_cell.angle_gamma   90.00
#
_symmetry.space_group_name_H-M   'P 1'
#
loop_
_entity.id
_entity.type
_entity.pdbx_description
1 polymer ?
#
loop_
_entity_poly.entity_id
_entity_poly.type
_entity_poly.pdbx_seq_one_letter_code
_entity_poly.pdbx_strand_id
1 'polypeptide(L)'
;MSEYDELKSMTVPKTMVIKLLDFILGKGENVCRDFLILLKDDDVNEFSPELREWIKTVDTSGNISASGGSNVFSPTIIGSTAKAITMNMTAPSGISNVPTNCQKPVRDCEKRENGSRSIQDYQKFLKDNTSRLVQKVKNIDPIIDDLKFLHNESIANVRANPTCQKKMRELLDCVNCESLAKDLVDALFEHEKSLMKEMRY
;
A
#
# COMPACT_ATOMS: atom_id res chain seq x y z
N MET A 1 26.01 -0.43 30.52
CA MET A 1 26.51 -1.62 29.78
C MET A 1 25.38 -2.05 28.87
N SER A 2 25.61 -2.26 27.57
CA SER A 2 24.53 -2.66 26.67
C SER A 2 24.21 -4.16 26.83
N GLU A 3 22.98 -4.56 26.52
CA GLU A 3 22.57 -5.99 26.50
C GLU A 3 23.51 -6.83 25.62
N TYR A 4 24.00 -6.24 24.52
CA TYR A 4 24.97 -6.83 23.62
C TYR A 4 26.34 -7.06 24.27
N ASP A 5 26.84 -6.09 25.05
CA ASP A 5 28.13 -6.21 25.74
C ASP A 5 28.09 -7.31 26.81
N GLU A 6 26.94 -7.47 27.49
CA GLU A 6 26.75 -8.55 28.45
C GLU A 6 26.79 -9.92 27.76
N LEU A 7 26.03 -10.09 26.67
CA LEU A 7 26.02 -11.32 25.86
C LEU A 7 27.41 -11.67 25.31
N LYS A 8 28.12 -10.68 24.75
CA LYS A 8 29.45 -10.86 24.15
C LYS A 8 30.54 -11.18 25.17
N SER A 9 30.35 -10.78 26.44
CA SER A 9 31.28 -11.09 27.52
C SER A 9 31.21 -12.55 28.00
N MET A 10 30.22 -13.33 27.54
CA MET A 10 30.07 -14.72 27.92
C MET A 10 31.02 -15.63 27.15
N THR A 11 31.79 -16.42 27.89
CA THR A 11 32.78 -17.36 27.34
C THR A 11 32.22 -18.73 26.99
N VAL A 12 30.99 -19.05 27.43
CA VAL A 12 30.35 -20.36 27.21
C VAL A 12 29.30 -20.24 26.09
N PRO A 13 29.53 -20.82 24.90
CA PRO A 13 28.65 -20.66 23.74
C PRO A 13 27.21 -21.09 24.02
N LYS A 14 27.03 -22.21 24.74
CA LYS A 14 25.70 -22.74 25.07
C LYS A 14 24.89 -21.77 25.95
N THR A 15 25.52 -21.19 26.95
CA THR A 15 24.89 -20.23 27.86
C THR A 15 24.57 -18.92 27.14
N MET A 16 25.45 -18.49 26.23
CA MET A 16 25.23 -17.32 25.38
C MET A 16 23.99 -17.50 24.50
N VAL A 17 23.84 -18.66 23.84
CA VAL A 17 22.67 -18.95 23.00
C VAL A 17 21.38 -18.98 23.82
N ILE A 18 21.38 -19.63 24.99
CA ILE A 18 20.19 -19.68 25.86
C ILE A 18 19.76 -18.28 26.26
N LYS A 19 20.68 -17.44 26.74
CA LYS A 19 20.36 -16.06 27.12
C LYS A 19 19.89 -15.22 25.93
N LEU A 20 20.50 -15.38 24.76
CA LEU A 20 20.05 -14.69 23.54
C LEU A 20 18.59 -15.03 23.22
N LEU A 21 18.24 -16.32 23.29
CA LEU A 21 16.87 -16.77 23.07
C LEU A 21 15.92 -16.19 24.12
N ASP A 22 16.30 -16.17 25.41
CA ASP A 22 15.49 -15.56 26.47
C ASP A 22 15.24 -14.07 26.22
N PHE A 23 16.27 -13.33 25.77
CA PHE A 23 16.14 -11.92 25.40
C PHE A 23 15.20 -11.71 24.22
N ILE A 24 15.29 -12.53 23.18
CA ILE A 24 14.44 -12.45 22.00
C ILE A 24 12.99 -12.76 22.38
N LEU A 25 12.76 -13.84 23.13
CA LEU A 25 11.44 -14.23 23.63
C LEU A 25 10.80 -13.14 24.50
N GLY A 26 11.60 -12.45 25.32
CA GLY A 26 11.12 -11.35 26.17
C GLY A 26 10.72 -10.08 25.42
N LYS A 27 11.18 -9.88 24.17
CA LYS A 27 10.88 -8.68 23.37
C LYS A 27 9.59 -8.77 22.54
N GLY A 28 9.00 -9.97 22.41
CA GLY A 28 7.69 -10.18 21.80
C GLY A 28 7.72 -10.86 20.42
N GLU A 29 6.52 -11.22 19.94
CA GLU A 29 6.33 -12.09 18.77
C GLU A 29 6.99 -11.56 17.49
N ASN A 30 6.91 -10.25 17.25
CA ASN A 30 7.52 -9.62 16.07
C ASN A 30 9.04 -9.81 16.05
N VAL A 31 9.71 -9.62 17.19
CA VAL A 31 11.17 -9.78 17.29
C VAL A 31 11.56 -11.26 17.16
N CYS A 32 10.78 -12.17 17.73
CA CYS A 32 10.96 -13.61 17.51
C CYS A 32 10.86 -13.97 16.01
N ARG A 33 9.89 -13.40 15.31
CA ARG A 33 9.70 -13.64 13.88
C ARG A 33 10.84 -13.07 13.05
N ASP A 34 11.28 -11.85 13.32
CA ASP A 34 12.41 -11.22 12.63
C ASP A 34 13.69 -12.04 12.83
N PHE A 35 13.90 -12.59 14.02
CA PHE A 35 15.02 -13.52 14.29
C PHE A 35 14.92 -14.81 13.46
N LEU A 36 13.73 -15.42 13.37
CA LEU A 36 13.53 -16.61 12.54
C LEU A 36 13.73 -16.32 11.05
N ILE A 37 13.34 -15.13 10.57
CA ILE A 37 13.61 -14.67 9.20
C ILE A 37 15.10 -14.50 8.97
N LEU A 38 15.82 -13.87 9.92
CA LEU A 38 17.27 -13.73 9.85
C LEU A 38 17.98 -15.09 9.80
N LEU A 39 17.51 -16.07 10.59
CA LEU A 39 18.06 -17.42 10.57
C LEU A 39 17.83 -18.18 9.24
N LYS A 40 16.90 -17.73 8.38
CA LYS A 40 16.70 -18.33 7.05
C LYS A 40 17.75 -17.91 6.04
N ASP A 41 18.53 -16.87 6.33
CA ASP A 41 19.66 -16.49 5.50
C ASP A 41 20.76 -17.57 5.56
N ASP A 42 21.22 -18.02 4.40
CA ASP A 42 22.19 -19.11 4.27
C ASP A 42 23.55 -18.70 4.88
N ASP A 43 23.87 -17.40 4.94
CA ASP A 43 25.11 -16.88 5.52
C ASP A 43 25.10 -16.92 7.06
N VAL A 44 23.91 -16.84 7.68
CA VAL A 44 23.77 -16.76 9.14
C VAL A 44 23.96 -18.13 9.81
N ASN A 45 23.66 -19.21 9.09
CA ASN A 45 23.70 -20.58 9.60
C ASN A 45 24.66 -21.49 8.82
N GLU A 46 25.64 -20.91 8.10
CA GLU A 46 26.60 -21.59 7.22
C GLU A 46 27.20 -22.87 7.85
N PHE A 47 27.56 -22.78 9.14
CA PHE A 47 28.21 -23.85 9.88
C PHE A 47 27.26 -24.89 10.50
N SER A 48 25.94 -24.75 10.30
CA SER A 48 24.90 -25.61 10.90
C SER A 48 23.91 -26.10 9.84
N PRO A 49 24.26 -27.13 9.04
CA PRO A 49 23.41 -27.62 7.95
C PRO A 49 22.06 -28.16 8.45
N GLU A 50 22.02 -28.80 9.61
CA GLU A 50 20.77 -29.30 10.22
C GLU A 50 19.82 -28.15 10.55
N LEU A 51 20.34 -27.05 11.11
CA LEU A 51 19.56 -25.86 11.43
C LEU A 51 19.05 -25.18 10.16
N ARG A 52 19.88 -25.11 9.11
CA ARG A 52 19.53 -24.52 7.82
C ARG A 52 18.39 -25.25 7.13
N GLU A 53 18.39 -26.58 7.16
CA GLU A 53 17.28 -27.36 6.60
C GLU A 53 16.02 -27.21 7.45
N TRP A 54 16.15 -27.26 8.79
CA TRP A 54 15.00 -27.12 9.68
C TRP A 54 14.33 -25.74 9.56
N ILE A 55 15.10 -24.66 9.58
CA ILE A 55 14.56 -23.29 9.59
C ILE A 55 13.79 -22.96 8.30
N LYS A 56 14.15 -23.58 7.17
CA LYS A 56 13.41 -23.45 5.89
C LYS A 56 11.99 -23.99 5.98
N THR A 57 11.74 -24.93 6.90
CA THR A 57 10.39 -25.49 7.13
C THR A 57 9.53 -24.65 8.06
N VAL A 58 10.13 -23.74 8.83
CA VAL A 58 9.40 -22.93 9.82
C VAL A 58 8.57 -21.87 9.09
N ASP A 59 7.26 -21.87 9.35
CA ASP A 59 6.38 -20.82 8.86
C ASP A 59 6.61 -19.53 9.63
N THR A 60 7.06 -18.51 8.92
CA THR A 60 7.27 -17.15 9.44
C THR A 60 6.24 -16.18 8.87
N SER A 61 5.17 -16.69 8.26
CA SER A 61 4.09 -15.88 7.73
C SER A 61 3.31 -15.19 8.86
N GLY A 62 2.81 -13.99 8.55
CA GLY A 62 1.96 -13.25 9.47
C GLY A 62 0.50 -13.47 9.18
N ASN A 63 -0.19 -14.12 10.12
CA ASN A 63 -1.64 -14.22 10.06
C ASN A 63 -2.27 -12.99 10.69
N ILE A 64 -3.15 -12.34 9.93
CA ILE A 64 -4.04 -11.31 10.45
C ILE A 64 -5.28 -12.03 10.97
N SER A 65 -5.52 -12.00 12.29
CA SER A 65 -6.74 -12.50 12.89
C SER A 65 -7.66 -11.34 13.26
N ALA A 66 -8.92 -11.41 12.83
CA ALA A 66 -9.93 -10.41 13.12
C ALA A 66 -11.25 -11.08 13.54
N SER A 67 -11.85 -10.60 14.62
CA SER A 67 -13.07 -11.15 15.22
C SER A 67 -14.09 -10.06 15.54
N GLY A 68 -15.36 -10.42 15.76
CA GLY A 68 -16.35 -9.52 16.35
C GLY A 68 -16.73 -8.30 15.49
N GLY A 69 -17.11 -8.51 14.23
CA GLY A 69 -17.52 -7.42 13.33
C GLY A 69 -16.38 -6.47 12.92
N SER A 70 -15.13 -6.89 13.12
CA SER A 70 -13.95 -6.14 12.72
C SER A 70 -13.90 -5.94 11.21
N ASN A 71 -13.57 -4.72 10.78
CA ASN A 71 -13.24 -4.43 9.39
C ASN A 71 -11.73 -4.59 9.20
N VAL A 72 -11.31 -5.55 8.38
CA VAL A 72 -9.91 -5.71 7.98
C VAL A 72 -9.69 -4.94 6.69
N PHE A 73 -9.03 -3.79 6.79
CA PHE A 73 -8.50 -3.10 5.61
C PHE A 73 -7.18 -3.81 5.24
N SER A 74 -6.99 -4.08 3.94
CA SER A 74 -5.84 -4.85 3.44
C SER A 74 -4.53 -4.30 4.00
N PRO A 75 -3.53 -5.15 4.31
CA PRO A 75 -2.22 -4.64 4.72
C PRO A 75 -1.62 -3.76 3.62
N THR A 76 -0.98 -2.66 4.02
CA THR A 76 -0.19 -1.83 3.11
C THR A 76 1.05 -2.62 2.68
N ILE A 77 1.11 -3.04 1.41
CA ILE A 77 2.26 -3.78 0.86
C ILE A 77 3.24 -2.78 0.28
N ILE A 78 4.42 -2.67 0.90
CA ILE A 78 5.48 -1.74 0.49
C ILE A 78 6.66 -2.55 -0.03
N GLY A 79 7.23 -2.15 -1.17
CA GLY A 79 8.49 -2.72 -1.68
C GLY A 79 8.40 -4.13 -2.27
N SER A 80 7.22 -4.63 -2.62
CA SER A 80 7.09 -5.95 -3.25
C SER A 80 7.54 -5.93 -4.71
N THR A 81 8.39 -6.91 -5.08
CA THR A 81 8.80 -7.19 -6.47
C THR A 81 7.98 -8.33 -7.10
N ALA A 82 6.97 -8.84 -6.39
CA ALA A 82 6.17 -9.96 -6.85
C ALA A 82 5.30 -9.58 -8.06
N LYS A 83 5.31 -10.42 -9.11
CA LYS A 83 4.46 -10.24 -10.30
C LYS A 83 2.96 -10.29 -10.01
N ALA A 84 2.56 -11.03 -8.98
CA ALA A 84 1.18 -11.15 -8.53
C ALA A 84 1.15 -11.38 -7.01
N ILE A 85 0.12 -10.86 -6.36
CA ILE A 85 -0.13 -11.04 -4.94
C ILE A 85 -1.41 -11.85 -4.79
N THR A 86 -1.31 -13.02 -4.19
CA THR A 86 -2.46 -13.90 -3.91
C THR A 86 -2.77 -13.85 -2.43
N MET A 87 -4.01 -13.48 -2.08
CA MET A 87 -4.50 -13.46 -0.70
C MET A 87 -5.52 -14.58 -0.52
N ASN A 88 -5.17 -15.58 0.29
CA ASN A 88 -6.10 -16.65 0.64
C ASN A 88 -6.86 -16.25 1.91
N MET A 89 -8.18 -16.12 1.81
CA MET A 89 -9.05 -15.79 2.94
C MET A 89 -9.94 -16.97 3.26
N THR A 90 -9.93 -17.41 4.52
CA THR A 90 -10.85 -18.42 5.03
C THR A 90 -11.83 -17.74 5.98
N ALA A 91 -13.08 -17.57 5.56
CA ALA A 91 -14.14 -17.01 6.40
C ALA A 91 -15.07 -18.13 6.89
N PRO A 92 -15.27 -18.30 8.22
CA PRO A 92 -16.30 -19.19 8.72
C PRO A 92 -17.68 -18.61 8.36
N SER A 93 -18.49 -19.37 7.63
CA SER A 93 -19.88 -19.02 7.36
C SER A 93 -20.73 -19.22 8.61
N GLY A 94 -20.67 -18.26 9.55
CA GLY A 94 -21.60 -18.20 10.68
C GLY A 94 -22.95 -17.67 10.20
N ILE A 95 -24.01 -18.48 10.32
CA ILE A 95 -25.40 -18.07 10.12
C ILE A 95 -25.72 -17.00 11.15
N SER A 96 -25.69 -15.72 10.75
CA SER A 96 -26.13 -14.62 11.61
C SER A 96 -27.64 -14.43 11.42
N ASN A 97 -28.41 -14.98 12.36
CA ASN A 97 -29.83 -14.66 12.53
C ASN A 97 -29.94 -13.25 13.13
N VAL A 98 -29.89 -12.21 12.31
CA VAL A 98 -30.27 -10.85 12.73
C VAL A 98 -31.44 -10.40 11.86
N PRO A 99 -32.59 -10.02 12.45
CA PRO A 99 -33.77 -9.62 11.69
C PRO A 99 -33.55 -8.26 11.04
N THR A 100 -33.80 -8.21 9.74
CA THR A 100 -33.85 -7.01 8.90
C THR A 100 -34.88 -6.02 9.47
N ASN A 101 -34.44 -4.89 10.01
CA ASN A 101 -35.32 -3.73 10.17
C ASN A 101 -34.68 -2.49 9.54
N CYS A 102 -35.02 -2.29 8.28
CA CYS A 102 -34.80 -1.06 7.54
C CYS A 102 -35.93 -0.07 7.86
N GLN A 103 -35.63 1.08 8.46
CA GLN A 103 -36.46 2.28 8.30
C GLN A 103 -35.58 3.51 8.03
N LYS A 104 -35.67 4.02 6.80
CA LYS A 104 -35.28 5.37 6.36
C LYS A 104 -36.39 6.38 6.73
N PRO A 105 -36.10 7.68 6.68
CA PRO A 105 -36.73 8.50 5.64
C PRO A 105 -35.68 9.32 4.86
N VAL A 106 -35.35 8.92 3.64
CA VAL A 106 -35.80 9.55 2.37
C VAL A 106 -35.43 11.04 2.31
N ARG A 107 -34.25 11.31 1.75
CA ARG A 107 -34.14 12.34 0.71
C ARG A 107 -33.79 11.61 -0.59
N ASP A 108 -34.52 11.94 -1.63
CA ASP A 108 -34.48 11.32 -2.94
C ASP A 108 -33.06 11.20 -3.48
N CYS A 109 -32.55 9.97 -3.52
CA CYS A 109 -31.57 9.59 -4.52
C CYS A 109 -32.38 9.05 -5.68
N GLU A 110 -32.83 9.95 -6.55
CA GLU A 110 -33.29 9.57 -7.87
C GLU A 110 -32.19 8.75 -8.54
N LYS A 111 -32.58 7.58 -9.02
CA LYS A 111 -31.77 6.76 -9.91
C LYS A 111 -31.19 7.63 -11.01
N ARG A 112 -29.87 7.70 -11.07
CA ARG A 112 -29.18 7.70 -12.36
C ARG A 112 -28.43 6.40 -12.47
N GLU A 113 -29.11 5.43 -13.08
CA GLU A 113 -28.43 4.52 -13.97
C GLU A 113 -27.62 5.37 -14.96
N ASN A 114 -26.32 5.43 -14.77
CA ASN A 114 -25.41 5.87 -15.81
C ASN A 114 -24.10 5.14 -15.59
N GLY A 115 -23.76 4.26 -16.54
CA GLY A 115 -22.69 3.28 -16.45
C GLY A 115 -21.32 3.90 -16.16
N SER A 116 -21.02 4.09 -14.88
CA SER A 116 -19.65 4.31 -14.45
C SER A 116 -18.93 2.98 -14.57
N ARG A 117 -18.37 2.73 -15.76
CA ARG A 117 -17.17 1.88 -15.85
C ARG A 117 -16.21 2.47 -14.84
N SER A 118 -16.09 1.81 -13.68
CA SER A 118 -15.03 2.11 -12.73
C SER A 118 -13.75 2.19 -13.55
N ILE A 119 -13.07 3.33 -13.54
CA ILE A 119 -11.73 3.41 -14.11
C ILE A 119 -10.89 2.55 -13.17
N GLN A 120 -10.85 1.25 -13.44
CA GLN A 120 -10.09 0.28 -12.65
C GLN A 120 -8.58 0.53 -12.83
N ASP A 121 -8.19 1.24 -13.89
CA ASP A 121 -6.81 1.55 -14.23
C ASP A 121 -6.68 3.05 -14.57
N TYR A 122 -6.48 3.86 -13.53
CA TYR A 122 -6.34 5.33 -13.64
C TYR A 122 -5.12 5.73 -14.47
N GLN A 123 -4.04 4.93 -14.40
CA GLN A 123 -2.84 5.17 -15.18
C GLN A 123 -3.09 4.98 -16.67
N LYS A 124 -3.77 3.88 -17.03
CA LYS A 124 -4.18 3.64 -18.41
C LYS A 124 -5.11 4.73 -18.92
N PHE A 125 -6.06 5.18 -18.11
CA PHE A 125 -6.94 6.30 -18.47
C PHE A 125 -6.17 7.60 -18.77
N LEU A 126 -5.20 7.96 -17.91
CA LEU A 126 -4.37 9.15 -18.11
C LEU A 126 -3.49 9.02 -19.36
N LYS A 127 -2.89 7.84 -19.59
CA LYS A 127 -2.08 7.56 -20.78
C LYS A 127 -2.91 7.64 -22.06
N ASP A 128 -4.07 6.99 -22.09
CA ASP A 128 -4.98 6.96 -23.23
C ASP A 128 -5.52 8.37 -23.57
N ASN A 129 -5.61 9.26 -22.57
CA ASN A 129 -6.14 10.63 -22.73
C ASN A 129 -5.07 11.73 -22.59
N THR A 130 -3.79 11.39 -22.59
CA THR A 130 -2.68 12.34 -22.35
C THR A 130 -2.71 13.53 -23.30
N SER A 131 -2.90 13.28 -24.61
CA SER A 131 -2.92 14.34 -25.61
C SER A 131 -4.08 15.32 -25.41
N ARG A 132 -5.26 14.81 -25.04
CA ARG A 132 -6.46 15.60 -24.79
C ARG A 132 -6.35 16.42 -23.51
N LEU A 133 -5.81 15.81 -22.45
CA LEU A 133 -5.54 16.49 -21.18
C LEU A 133 -4.54 17.63 -21.37
N VAL A 134 -3.42 17.38 -22.04
CA VAL A 134 -2.40 18.41 -22.32
C VAL A 134 -2.96 19.57 -23.15
N GLN A 135 -3.88 19.31 -24.08
CA GLN A 135 -4.46 20.36 -24.94
C GLN A 135 -5.59 21.16 -24.29
N LYS A 136 -6.44 20.50 -23.47
CA LYS A 136 -7.69 21.10 -22.99
C LYS A 136 -7.66 21.56 -21.54
N VAL A 137 -6.73 21.10 -20.71
CA VAL A 137 -6.60 21.56 -19.31
C VAL A 137 -6.16 23.03 -19.32
N LYS A 138 -7.00 23.90 -18.75
CA LYS A 138 -6.73 25.34 -18.66
C LYS A 138 -6.27 25.75 -17.27
N ASN A 139 -6.80 25.09 -16.24
CA ASN A 139 -6.57 25.44 -14.85
C ASN A 139 -5.71 24.40 -14.14
N ILE A 140 -4.39 24.45 -14.36
CA ILE A 140 -3.47 23.45 -13.80
C ILE A 140 -2.96 23.79 -12.41
N ASP A 141 -2.83 25.06 -12.05
CA ASP A 141 -2.29 25.44 -10.75
C ASP A 141 -3.19 24.96 -9.57
N PRO A 142 -4.53 25.02 -9.64
CA PRO A 142 -5.41 24.44 -8.62
C PRO A 142 -5.31 22.91 -8.53
N ILE A 143 -5.09 22.23 -9.66
CA ILE A 143 -4.88 20.78 -9.70
C ILE A 143 -3.58 20.42 -8.99
N ILE A 144 -2.51 21.21 -9.21
CA ILE A 144 -1.22 21.02 -8.52
C ILE A 144 -1.35 21.26 -7.02
N ASP A 145 -2.08 22.29 -6.59
CA ASP A 145 -2.27 22.63 -5.17
C ASP A 145 -3.03 21.53 -4.38
N ASP A 146 -3.90 20.78 -5.05
CA ASP A 146 -4.60 19.62 -4.46
C ASP A 146 -3.71 18.37 -4.39
N LEU A 147 -2.65 18.30 -5.20
CA LEU A 147 -1.69 17.18 -5.24
C LEU A 147 -0.56 17.35 -4.21
N LYS A 148 -0.94 17.53 -2.94
CA LYS A 148 -0.04 17.80 -1.80
C LYS A 148 0.97 16.69 -1.46
N PHE A 149 0.89 15.54 -2.13
CA PHE A 149 1.73 14.37 -1.86
C PHE A 149 2.93 14.24 -2.80
N LEU A 150 3.03 15.05 -3.85
CA LEU A 150 4.21 15.07 -4.72
C LEU A 150 5.39 15.74 -4.00
N HIS A 151 6.60 15.23 -4.22
CA HIS A 151 7.82 15.81 -3.63
C HIS A 151 7.91 17.29 -4.01
N ASN A 152 8.19 18.18 -3.04
CA ASN A 152 8.21 19.63 -3.23
C ASN A 152 9.07 20.08 -4.42
N GLU A 153 10.15 19.34 -4.70
CA GLU A 153 11.03 19.59 -5.83
C GLU A 153 10.36 19.31 -7.19
N SER A 154 9.59 18.23 -7.32
CA SER A 154 8.86 17.89 -8.54
C SER A 154 7.72 18.88 -8.81
N ILE A 155 7.01 19.30 -7.75
CA ILE A 155 5.98 20.35 -7.85
C ILE A 155 6.60 21.67 -8.29
N ALA A 156 7.75 22.05 -7.72
CA ALA A 156 8.46 23.28 -8.08
C ALA A 156 8.90 23.29 -9.54
N ASN A 157 9.44 22.17 -10.05
CA ASN A 157 9.83 22.02 -11.45
C ASN A 157 8.63 22.11 -12.39
N VAL A 158 7.52 21.43 -12.06
CA VAL A 158 6.28 21.53 -12.84
C VAL A 158 5.80 22.98 -12.85
N ARG A 159 5.73 23.65 -11.70
CA ARG A 159 5.26 25.05 -11.58
C ARG A 159 6.14 26.06 -12.31
N ALA A 160 7.44 25.78 -12.42
CA ALA A 160 8.40 26.61 -13.14
C ALA A 160 8.15 26.64 -14.66
N ASN A 161 7.27 25.79 -15.20
CA ASN A 161 6.96 25.81 -16.62
C ASN A 161 6.09 27.00 -17.04
N PRO A 162 6.37 27.59 -18.21
CA PRO A 162 5.69 28.81 -18.67
C PRO A 162 4.26 28.57 -19.20
N THR A 163 3.88 27.33 -19.52
CA THR A 163 2.58 27.02 -20.16
C THR A 163 1.85 25.89 -19.45
N CYS A 164 0.52 25.99 -19.37
CA CYS A 164 -0.34 24.94 -18.79
C CYS A 164 -0.16 23.58 -19.47
N GLN A 165 0.12 23.58 -20.78
CA GLN A 165 0.33 22.36 -21.55
C GLN A 165 1.62 21.64 -21.14
N LYS A 166 2.72 22.40 -20.97
CA LYS A 166 4.00 21.84 -20.53
C LYS A 166 3.93 21.39 -19.07
N LYS A 167 3.26 22.18 -18.22
CA LYS A 167 2.94 21.80 -16.83
C LYS A 167 2.18 20.46 -16.79
N MET A 168 1.15 20.27 -17.62
CA MET A 168 0.34 19.05 -17.63
C MET A 168 1.12 17.84 -18.12
N ARG A 169 1.99 18.04 -19.11
CA ARG A 169 2.85 16.96 -19.62
C ARG A 169 3.83 16.49 -18.55
N GLU A 170 4.54 17.41 -17.91
CA GLU A 170 5.49 17.07 -16.85
C GLU A 170 4.79 16.50 -15.62
N LEU A 171 3.59 16.99 -15.29
CA LEU A 171 2.78 16.42 -14.22
C LEU A 171 2.39 14.96 -14.51
N LEU A 172 1.97 14.65 -15.74
CA LEU A 172 1.66 13.28 -16.17
C LEU A 172 2.90 12.38 -16.16
N ASP A 173 4.08 12.90 -16.50
CA ASP A 173 5.35 12.15 -16.42
C ASP A 173 5.77 11.88 -14.97
N CYS A 174 5.44 12.77 -14.03
CA CYS A 174 5.68 12.58 -12.60
C CYS A 174 4.74 11.56 -11.94
N VAL A 175 3.59 11.29 -12.56
CA VAL A 175 2.55 10.42 -12.01
C VAL A 175 2.82 8.97 -12.44
N ASN A 176 3.80 8.36 -11.76
CA ASN A 176 4.23 6.98 -12.00
C ASN A 176 3.53 5.94 -11.10
N CYS A 177 2.78 6.39 -10.09
CA CYS A 177 2.08 5.54 -9.12
C CYS A 177 0.56 5.60 -9.29
N GLU A 178 -0.14 4.50 -8.96
CA GLU A 178 -1.60 4.39 -9.12
C GLU A 178 -2.36 5.33 -8.17
N SER A 179 -1.87 5.54 -6.95
CA SER A 179 -2.43 6.50 -6.00
C SER A 179 -2.34 7.93 -6.52
N LEU A 180 -1.18 8.33 -7.05
CA LEU A 180 -1.00 9.64 -7.68
C LEU A 180 -1.87 9.79 -8.94
N ALA A 181 -2.05 8.72 -9.71
CA ALA A 181 -2.91 8.72 -10.89
C ALA A 181 -4.38 8.88 -10.50
N LYS A 182 -4.81 8.22 -9.43
CA LYS A 182 -6.14 8.37 -8.88
C LYS A 182 -6.36 9.79 -8.33
N ASP A 183 -5.44 10.30 -7.54
CA ASP A 183 -5.55 11.65 -6.96
C ASP A 183 -5.52 12.73 -8.05
N LEU A 184 -4.72 12.55 -9.11
CA LEU A 184 -4.75 13.44 -10.27
C LEU A 184 -6.09 13.36 -11.01
N VAL A 185 -6.65 12.17 -11.17
CA VAL A 185 -7.98 12.00 -11.79
C VAL A 185 -9.07 12.64 -10.91
N ASP A 186 -9.00 12.49 -9.60
CA ASP A 186 -9.93 13.11 -8.65
C ASP A 186 -9.80 14.64 -8.68
N ALA A 187 -8.59 15.20 -8.71
CA ALA A 187 -8.34 16.63 -8.87
C ALA A 187 -8.81 17.17 -10.24
N LEU A 188 -8.60 16.42 -11.32
CA LEU A 188 -9.18 16.74 -12.64
C LEU A 188 -10.71 16.71 -12.61
N PHE A 189 -11.31 15.79 -11.86
CA PHE A 189 -12.75 15.75 -11.65
C PHE A 189 -13.26 16.93 -10.82
N GLU A 190 -12.46 17.53 -9.95
CA GLU A 190 -12.90 18.69 -9.19
C GLU A 190 -12.76 20.01 -9.96
N HIS A 191 -11.62 20.21 -10.64
CA HIS A 191 -11.30 21.47 -11.31
C HIS A 191 -11.70 21.54 -12.78
N GLU A 192 -11.84 20.39 -13.46
CA GLU A 192 -12.13 20.30 -14.90
C GLU A 192 -13.29 19.32 -15.18
N LYS A 193 -14.39 19.45 -14.39
CA LYS A 193 -15.62 18.62 -14.45
C LYS A 193 -16.18 18.44 -15.87
N SER A 194 -16.16 19.51 -16.67
CA SER A 194 -16.66 19.52 -18.05
C SER A 194 -15.82 18.63 -18.96
N LEU A 195 -14.49 18.71 -18.82
CA LEU A 195 -13.54 17.91 -19.60
C LEU A 195 -13.64 16.43 -19.24
N MET A 196 -13.71 16.09 -17.95
CA MET A 196 -13.79 14.69 -17.49
C MET A 196 -15.11 14.01 -17.88
N LYS A 197 -16.21 14.78 -17.94
CA LYS A 197 -17.48 14.28 -18.48
C LYS A 197 -17.40 14.04 -19.99
N GLU A 198 -16.73 14.92 -20.75
CA GLU A 198 -16.52 14.75 -22.19
C GLU A 198 -15.68 13.50 -22.52
N MET A 199 -14.68 13.17 -21.68
CA MET A 199 -13.80 12.01 -21.91
C MET A 199 -14.39 10.66 -21.46
N ARG A 200 -15.54 10.66 -20.76
CA ARG A 200 -16.26 9.43 -20.39
C ARG A 200 -17.22 8.92 -21.48
N TYR A 201 -17.37 9.65 -22.58
CA TYR A 201 -18.25 9.33 -23.71
C TYR A 201 -17.48 9.18 -25.02
#